data_AF-A0A935S2C5-F1
#
_entry.id   AF-A0A935S2C5-F1
#
_cell.length_a   1.000
_cell.length_b   1.000
_cell.length_c   1.000
_cell.angle_alpha   90.00
_cell.angle_beta   90.00
_cell.angle_gamma   90.00
#
_symmetry.space_group_name_H-M   'P 1'
#
loop_
_entity.id
_entity.type
_entity.pdbx_description
1 polymer ?
#
loop_
_entity_poly.entity_id
_entity_poly.type
_entity_poly.pdbx_seq_one_letter_code
_entity_poly.pdbx_strand_id
1 'polypeptide(L)'
;MYQLKDKHIDFILNDISARGVTIEDLQYNLLDHICCIIERNLEENGDFENFYKRTVQSFFKNDLKEIEEETISLIIFKNYYTMKKAMIISGTASVGLLSFGLFFKFMHWPGASIGIL
;
A
#
# COMPACT_ATOMS: atom_id res chain seq x y z
N MET A 1 -10.22 -5.71 -33.11
CA MET A 1 -9.55 -5.58 -31.80
C MET A 1 -8.14 -5.14 -32.11
N TYR A 2 -7.76 -3.93 -31.69
CA TYR A 2 -6.44 -3.39 -32.02
C TYR A 2 -5.39 -4.16 -31.20
N GLN A 3 -4.29 -4.55 -31.81
CA GLN A 3 -3.24 -5.31 -31.12
C GLN A 3 -2.04 -4.40 -30.87
N LEU A 4 -1.72 -4.18 -29.59
CA LEU A 4 -0.56 -3.39 -29.21
C LEU A 4 0.73 -4.11 -29.59
N LYS A 5 1.72 -3.34 -30.05
CA LYS A 5 3.08 -3.85 -30.28
C LYS A 5 3.89 -3.72 -29.00
N ASP A 6 4.91 -4.56 -28.82
CA ASP A 6 5.79 -4.52 -27.65
C ASP A 6 6.37 -3.13 -27.38
N LYS A 7 6.71 -2.37 -28.43
CA LYS A 7 7.19 -0.99 -28.32
C LYS A 7 6.20 -0.03 -27.63
N HIS A 8 4.89 -0.27 -27.78
CA HIS A 8 3.86 0.53 -27.13
C HIS A 8 3.75 0.16 -25.66
N ILE A 9 3.88 -1.13 -25.34
CA ILE A 9 3.88 -1.63 -23.96
C ILE A 9 5.08 -1.05 -23.21
N ASP A 10 6.27 -1.11 -23.81
CA ASP A 10 7.50 -0.52 -23.27
C ASP A 10 7.36 0.99 -23.07
N PHE A 11 6.73 1.69 -24.02
CA PHE A 11 6.47 3.13 -23.91
C PHE A 11 5.56 3.45 -22.71
N ILE A 12 4.44 2.71 -22.56
CA ILE A 12 3.50 2.91 -21.46
C ILE A 12 4.18 2.66 -20.11
N LEU A 13 4.93 1.56 -19.98
CA LEU A 13 5.62 1.21 -18.75
C LEU A 13 6.67 2.26 -18.35
N ASN A 14 7.45 2.73 -19.33
CA ASN A 14 8.44 3.78 -19.10
C ASN A 14 7.79 5.12 -18.71
N ASP A 15 6.67 5.50 -19.32
CA ASP A 15 5.95 6.74 -18.98
C ASP A 15 5.34 6.67 -17.56
N ILE A 16 4.75 5.53 -17.18
CA ILE A 16 4.24 5.31 -15.82
C ILE A 16 5.37 5.43 -14.78
N SER A 17 6.52 4.81 -15.07
CA SER A 17 7.71 4.88 -14.20
C SER A 17 8.28 6.29 -14.12
N ALA A 18 8.35 7.00 -15.25
CA ALA A 18 8.86 8.38 -15.31
C ALA A 18 7.99 9.38 -14.55
N ARG A 19 6.69 9.09 -14.42
CA ARG A 19 5.72 9.89 -13.64
C ARG A 19 5.75 9.60 -12.14
N GLY A 20 6.64 8.73 -11.68
CA GLY A 20 6.92 8.55 -10.26
C GLY A 20 6.09 7.48 -9.56
N VAL A 21 5.43 6.59 -10.31
CA VAL A 21 4.91 5.33 -9.75
C VAL A 21 6.09 4.39 -9.55
N THR A 22 6.42 4.06 -8.31
CA THR A 22 7.55 3.20 -7.95
C THR A 22 7.13 1.79 -7.54
N ILE A 23 5.87 1.59 -7.15
CA ILE A 23 5.36 0.26 -6.80
C ILE A 23 5.16 -0.57 -8.07
N GLU A 24 5.96 -1.63 -8.20
CA GLU A 24 5.97 -2.55 -9.35
C GLU A 24 4.59 -3.18 -9.64
N ASP A 25 3.90 -3.69 -8.61
CA ASP A 25 2.54 -4.23 -8.76
C ASP A 25 1.56 -3.18 -9.30
N LEU A 26 1.69 -1.92 -8.88
CA LEU A 26 0.83 -0.83 -9.33
C LEU A 26 1.15 -0.46 -10.78
N GLN A 27 2.42 -0.44 -11.17
CA GLN A 27 2.84 -0.24 -12.55
C GLN A 27 2.23 -1.29 -13.49
N TYR A 28 2.31 -2.58 -13.12
CA TYR A 28 1.76 -3.66 -13.93
C TYR A 28 0.23 -3.62 -14.01
N ASN A 29 -0.45 -3.28 -12.90
CA ASN A 29 -1.91 -3.10 -12.91
C ASN A 29 -2.34 -1.93 -13.82
N LEU A 30 -1.64 -0.81 -13.75
CA LEU A 30 -1.90 0.35 -14.61
C LEU A 30 -1.61 0.03 -16.08
N LEU A 31 -0.50 -0.64 -16.35
CA LEU A 31 -0.13 -1.10 -17.69
C LEU A 31 -1.24 -1.99 -18.28
N ASP A 32 -1.66 -3.03 -17.57
CA ASP A 32 -2.71 -3.95 -18.04
C ASP A 32 -4.04 -3.23 -18.31
N HIS A 33 -4.45 -2.34 -17.41
CA HIS A 33 -5.68 -1.59 -17.58
C HIS A 33 -5.63 -0.63 -18.78
N ILE A 34 -4.51 0.08 -18.95
CA ILE A 34 -4.31 0.98 -20.09
C ILE A 34 -4.29 0.18 -21.39
N CYS A 35 -3.54 -0.92 -21.46
CA CYS A 35 -3.51 -1.80 -22.62
C CYS A 35 -4.92 -2.29 -22.99
N CYS A 36 -5.68 -2.83 -22.02
CA CYS A 36 -7.05 -3.28 -22.23
C CYS A 36 -7.98 -2.17 -22.79
N ILE A 37 -7.85 -0.94 -22.30
CA ILE A 37 -8.67 0.19 -22.77
C ILE A 37 -8.31 0.55 -24.21
N ILE A 38 -7.02 0.60 -24.55
CA ILE A 38 -6.56 0.94 -25.89
C ILE A 38 -6.97 -0.14 -26.89
N GLU A 39 -6.74 -1.42 -26.60
CA GLU A 39 -7.08 -2.53 -27.51
C GLU A 39 -8.59 -2.64 -27.81
N ARG A 40 -9.42 -2.22 -26.85
CA ARG A 40 -10.89 -2.26 -26.94
C ARG A 40 -11.48 -1.05 -27.66
N ASN A 41 -10.90 0.13 -27.50
CA ASN A 41 -11.51 1.39 -27.94
C ASN A 41 -10.74 2.10 -29.06
N LEU A 42 -9.52 1.67 -29.40
CA LEU A 42 -8.77 2.26 -30.49
C LEU A 42 -9.30 1.74 -31.84
N GLU A 43 -9.72 2.67 -32.69
CA GLU A 43 -10.11 2.39 -34.08
C GLU A 43 -8.87 2.03 -34.93
N GLU A 44 -9.06 1.28 -36.02
CA GLU A 44 -7.98 0.74 -36.86
C GLU A 44 -7.06 1.83 -37.49
N ASN A 45 -7.57 3.06 -37.62
CA ASN A 45 -6.85 4.25 -38.09
C ASN A 45 -6.64 5.31 -36.99
N GLY A 46 -6.83 4.94 -35.72
CA GLY A 46 -6.74 5.85 -34.58
C GLY A 46 -5.29 6.21 -34.22
N ASP A 47 -5.09 7.45 -33.78
CA ASP A 47 -3.81 7.92 -33.25
C ASP A 47 -3.61 7.39 -31.82
N PHE A 48 -2.70 6.42 -31.68
CA PHE A 48 -2.32 5.83 -30.40
C PHE A 48 -1.88 6.88 -29.38
N GLU A 49 -1.09 7.87 -29.77
CA GLU A 49 -0.50 8.82 -28.82
C GLU A 49 -1.57 9.74 -28.23
N ASN A 50 -2.47 10.24 -29.07
CA ASN A 50 -3.62 11.05 -28.62
C ASN A 50 -4.58 10.24 -27.75
N PHE A 51 -4.85 8.99 -28.13
CA PHE A 51 -5.76 8.13 -27.37
C PHE A 51 -5.16 7.76 -26.00
N TYR A 52 -3.86 7.42 -25.97
CA TYR A 52 -3.09 7.17 -24.75
C TYR A 52 -3.12 8.38 -23.81
N LYS A 53 -2.79 9.58 -24.30
CA LYS A 53 -2.83 10.81 -23.49
C LYS A 53 -4.18 11.01 -22.81
N ARG A 54 -5.28 10.78 -23.53
CA ARG A 54 -6.65 10.89 -23.00
C ARG A 54 -6.97 9.81 -21.97
N THR A 55 -6.58 8.57 -22.22
CA THR A 55 -6.88 7.47 -21.30
C THR A 55 -6.03 7.57 -20.03
N VAL A 56 -4.75 7.89 -20.14
CA VAL A 56 -3.85 8.15 -19.00
C VAL A 56 -4.36 9.29 -18.12
N GLN A 57 -4.80 10.41 -18.70
CA GLN A 57 -5.41 11.53 -17.96
C GLN A 57 -6.69 11.15 -17.20
N SER A 58 -7.34 10.03 -17.52
CA SER A 58 -8.54 9.58 -16.79
C SER A 58 -8.21 8.89 -15.46
N PHE A 59 -6.97 8.42 -15.28
CA PHE A 59 -6.57 7.69 -14.06
C PHE A 59 -6.18 8.62 -12.91
N PHE A 60 -5.78 9.86 -13.18
CA PHE A 60 -5.33 10.81 -12.16
C PHE A 60 -6.01 12.17 -12.30
N LYS A 61 -6.17 12.88 -11.19
CA LYS A 61 -6.62 14.28 -11.19
C LYS A 61 -5.47 15.25 -11.41
N ASN A 62 -4.33 15.00 -10.76
CA ASN A 62 -3.15 15.87 -10.84
C ASN A 62 -1.91 15.10 -11.31
N ASP A 63 -1.61 13.96 -10.68
CA ASP A 63 -0.42 13.15 -10.98
C ASP A 63 -0.67 11.65 -10.70
N LEU A 64 0.01 10.74 -11.42
CA LEU A 64 -0.10 9.29 -11.17
C LEU A 64 0.43 8.90 -9.79
N LYS A 65 1.38 9.67 -9.25
CA LYS A 65 1.94 9.46 -7.91
C LYS A 65 0.88 9.50 -6.80
N GLU A 66 -0.21 10.24 -6.99
CA GLU A 66 -1.33 10.34 -6.03
C GLU A 66 -1.93 8.95 -5.72
N ILE A 67 -2.04 8.09 -6.74
CA ILE A 67 -2.59 6.73 -6.60
C ILE A 67 -1.71 5.88 -5.67
N GLU A 68 -0.39 6.03 -5.78
CA GLU A 68 0.58 5.36 -4.93
C GLU A 68 0.54 5.91 -3.50
N GLU A 69 0.46 7.23 -3.34
CA GLU A 69 0.36 7.87 -2.02
C GLU A 69 -0.92 7.47 -1.27
N GLU A 70 -2.06 7.39 -1.96
CA GLU A 70 -3.32 6.90 -1.37
C GLU A 70 -3.20 5.42 -0.96
N THR A 71 -2.61 4.58 -1.82
CA THR A 71 -2.42 3.15 -1.53
C THR A 71 -1.50 2.95 -0.32
N ILE A 72 -0.36 3.65 -0.29
CA ILE A 72 0.58 3.63 0.84
C ILE A 72 -0.11 4.15 2.10
N SER A 73 -0.86 5.25 2.03
CA SER A 73 -1.59 5.81 3.15
C SER A 73 -2.58 4.80 3.75
N LEU A 74 -3.33 4.09 2.91
CA LEU A 74 -4.26 3.04 3.35
C LEU A 74 -3.55 1.86 4.01
N ILE A 75 -2.44 1.40 3.43
CA ILE A 75 -1.63 0.30 3.98
C ILE A 75 -1.02 0.70 5.32
N ILE A 76 -0.40 1.88 5.39
CA ILE A 76 0.17 2.42 6.61
C ILE A 76 -0.93 2.58 7.65
N PHE A 77 -2.05 3.21 7.33
CA PHE A 77 -3.13 3.45 8.30
C PHE A 77 -3.69 2.14 8.89
N LYS A 78 -3.94 1.13 8.04
CA LYS A 78 -4.44 -0.19 8.46
C LYS A 78 -3.48 -0.91 9.42
N ASN A 79 -2.19 -0.96 9.07
CA ASN A 79 -1.20 -1.66 9.87
C ASN A 79 -0.80 -0.86 11.12
N TYR A 80 -0.63 0.46 10.98
CA TYR A 80 -0.25 1.37 12.05
C TYR A 80 -1.26 1.33 13.21
N TYR A 81 -2.57 1.36 12.94
CA TYR A 81 -3.56 1.35 14.00
C TYR A 81 -3.54 0.05 14.81
N THR A 82 -3.37 -1.08 14.13
CA THR A 82 -3.25 -2.40 14.76
C THR A 82 -2.00 -2.48 15.62
N MET A 83 -0.85 -2.05 15.10
CA MET A 83 0.42 -2.03 15.84
C MET A 83 0.38 -1.07 17.03
N LYS A 84 -0.18 0.13 16.86
CA LYS A 84 -0.33 1.12 17.94
C LYS A 84 -1.19 0.57 19.08
N LYS A 85 -2.29 -0.12 18.77
CA LYS A 85 -3.16 -0.74 19.78
C LYS A 85 -2.41 -1.83 20.55
N ALA A 86 -1.65 -2.69 19.86
CA ALA A 86 -0.84 -3.73 20.50
C ALA A 86 0.26 -3.15 21.41
N MET A 87 0.92 -2.08 20.98
CA MET A 87 1.94 -1.37 21.79
C MET A 87 1.34 -0.82 23.09
N ILE A 88 0.18 -0.17 23.02
CA ILE A 88 -0.48 0.39 24.21
C ILE A 88 -0.92 -0.73 25.17
N ILE A 89 -1.50 -1.81 24.65
CA ILE A 89 -1.95 -2.95 25.46
C ILE A 89 -0.76 -3.63 26.16
N SER A 90 0.31 -3.92 25.42
CA SER A 90 1.50 -4.58 25.98
C SER A 90 2.21 -3.70 27.02
N GLY A 91 2.34 -2.39 26.77
CA GLY A 91 2.89 -1.44 27.74
C GLY A 91 2.05 -1.37 29.02
N THR A 92 0.73 -1.28 28.88
CA THR A 92 -0.20 -1.23 30.02
C THR A 92 -0.15 -2.54 30.82
N ALA A 93 -0.15 -3.70 30.13
CA ALA A 93 -0.04 -5.00 30.76
C ALA A 93 1.28 -5.17 31.52
N SER A 94 2.40 -4.70 30.96
CA SER A 94 3.72 -4.76 31.62
C SER A 94 3.74 -3.93 32.89
N VAL A 95 3.22 -2.70 32.86
CA VAL A 95 3.13 -1.84 34.05
C VAL A 95 2.22 -2.49 35.10
N GLY A 96 1.11 -3.07 34.68
CA GLY A 96 0.18 -3.80 35.56
C GLY A 96 0.85 -5.00 36.24
N LEU A 97 1.52 -5.85 35.48
CA LEU A 97 2.22 -7.04 35.99
C LEU A 97 3.36 -6.67 36.94
N LEU A 98 4.16 -5.66 36.61
CA LEU A 98 5.23 -5.19 37.49
C LEU A 98 4.67 -4.61 38.79
N SER A 99 3.62 -3.78 38.71
CA SER A 99 2.97 -3.20 39.89
C SER A 99 2.37 -4.28 40.77
N PHE A 100 1.72 -5.28 40.17
CA PHE A 100 1.14 -6.42 40.88
C PHE A 100 2.23 -7.30 41.52
N GLY A 101 3.31 -7.60 40.80
CA GLY A 101 4.45 -8.36 41.34
C GLY A 101 5.13 -7.65 42.52
N LEU A 102 5.30 -6.33 42.44
CA LEU A 102 5.82 -5.52 43.55
C LEU A 102 4.88 -5.56 44.76
N PHE A 103 3.57 -5.44 44.55
CA PHE A 103 2.57 -5.49 45.62
C PHE A 103 2.61 -6.84 46.37
N PHE A 104 2.72 -7.96 45.65
CA PHE A 104 2.87 -9.29 46.24
C PHE A 104 4.15 -9.44 47.06
N LYS A 105 5.26 -8.84 46.60
CA LYS A 105 6.53 -8.83 47.33
C LYS A 105 6.45 -8.07 48.66
N PHE A 106 5.75 -6.94 48.69
CA PHE A 106 5.56 -6.18 49.92
C PHE A 106 4.68 -6.92 50.95
N MET A 107 3.62 -7.58 50.48
CA MET A 107 2.64 -8.26 51.35
C MET A 107 3.13 -9.58 51.98
N HIS A 108 4.35 -10.08 51.68
CA HIS A 108 4.92 -11.32 52.23
C HIS A 108 3.96 -12.53 52.20
N TRP A 109 3.02 -12.56 51.24
CA TRP A 109 2.01 -13.61 51.18
C TRP A 109 2.65 -14.91 50.65
N PRO A 110 2.38 -16.10 51.25
CA PRO A 110 3.08 -17.33 50.93
C PRO A 110 2.65 -17.75 49.52
N GLY A 111 3.57 -17.57 48.56
CA GLY A 111 3.31 -17.71 47.13
C GLY A 111 4.18 -16.79 46.27
N ALA A 112 4.72 -15.70 46.84
CA ALA A 112 5.61 -14.78 46.13
C ALA A 112 6.95 -15.39 45.65
N SER A 113 7.35 -16.55 46.20
CA SER A 113 8.54 -17.30 45.76
C SER A 113 8.26 -18.33 44.67
N ILE A 114 7.00 -18.66 44.37
CA ILE A 114 6.65 -19.65 43.32
C ILE A 114 6.60 -19.03 41.92
N GLY A 115 6.47 -17.70 41.82
CA GLY A 115 6.31 -16.96 40.57
C GLY A 115 7.55 -16.18 40.11
N ILE A 116 8.72 -16.43 40.69
CA ILE A 116 10.00 -15.90 40.20
C ILE A 116 10.75 -17.09 39.56
N LEU A 117 10.42 -17.35 38.31
CA LEU A 117 11.19 -18.19 37.39
C LEU A 117 11.39 -17.39 36.11
#